data_AF-A0A8B5WRP9-F1
#
_entry.id   AF-A0A8B5WRP9-F1
#
_cell.length_a   1.000
_cell.length_b   1.000
_cell.length_c   1.000
_cell.angle_alpha   90.00
_cell.angle_beta   90.00
_cell.angle_gamma   90.00
#
_symmetry.space_group_name_H-M   'P 1'
#
loop_
_entity.id
_entity.type
_entity.pdbx_description
1 polymer ?
#
loop_
_entity_poly.entity_id
_entity_poly.type
_entity_poly.pdbx_seq_one_letter_code
_entity_poly.pdbx_strand_id
1 'polypeptide(L)'
;MDAKKKQQLFEKNRRIIEMVIERAKRDFPDDIALIGLTGSFRTGDFHEKSDLDLIIVNNTQKGWEISACFILDDVGYDIYCTPWETRINDQANLDSPMVSGLVDLKILYVAKPEYIDKFNSYRNRALEKLAKPIGKDCIERARKLIAT
;
A
#
# COMPACT_ATOMS: atom_id res chain seq x y z
N MET A 1 6.56 19.10 14.56
CA MET A 1 5.55 19.78 13.72
C MET A 1 4.45 20.31 14.63
N ASP A 2 4.04 21.57 14.48
CA ASP A 2 2.94 22.10 15.28
C ASP A 2 1.59 21.44 14.92
N ALA A 3 0.61 21.53 15.83
CA ALA A 3 -0.67 20.87 15.66
C ALA A 3 -1.46 21.36 14.43
N LYS A 4 -1.34 22.65 14.09
CA LYS A 4 -2.04 23.25 12.94
C LYS A 4 -1.45 22.72 11.63
N LYS A 5 -0.12 22.67 11.49
CA LYS A 5 0.55 22.04 10.35
C LYS A 5 0.19 20.56 10.22
N LYS A 6 0.14 19.83 11.35
CA LYS A 6 -0.27 18.41 11.34
C LYS A 6 -1.69 18.24 10.80
N GLN A 7 -2.62 19.10 11.22
CA GLN A 7 -4.00 19.09 10.74
C GLN A 7 -4.10 19.47 9.25
N GLN A 8 -3.35 20.46 8.79
CA GLN A 8 -3.31 20.86 7.38
C GLN A 8 -2.79 19.74 6.48
N LEU A 9 -1.71 19.08 6.88
CA LEU A 9 -1.16 17.94 6.16
C LEU A 9 -2.14 16.76 6.17
N PHE A 10 -2.82 16.53 7.29
CA PHE A 10 -3.86 15.51 7.37
C PHE A 10 -4.98 15.76 6.37
N GLU A 11 -5.49 16.98 6.32
CA GLU A 11 -6.55 17.39 5.43
C GLU A 11 -6.14 17.32 3.94
N LYS A 12 -4.91 17.73 3.62
CA LYS A 12 -4.34 17.58 2.28
C LYS A 12 -4.34 16.11 1.84
N ASN A 13 -3.77 15.23 2.65
CA ASN A 13 -3.66 13.81 2.30
C ASN A 13 -5.05 13.13 2.27
N ARG A 14 -5.98 13.51 3.14
CA ARG A 14 -7.39 13.06 3.07
C ARG A 14 -8.03 13.40 1.72
N ARG A 15 -7.85 14.64 1.23
CA ARG A 15 -8.37 15.04 -0.08
C ARG A 15 -7.74 14.27 -1.22
N ILE A 16 -6.44 13.97 -1.16
CA ILE A 16 -5.76 13.14 -2.17
C ILE A 16 -6.35 11.72 -2.17
N ILE A 17 -6.51 11.10 -1.00
CA ILE A 17 -7.14 9.78 -0.86
C ILE A 17 -8.53 9.77 -1.51
N GLU A 18 -9.36 10.77 -1.21
CA GLU A 18 -10.71 10.89 -1.77
C GLU A 18 -10.69 11.03 -3.29
N MET A 19 -9.80 11.86 -3.84
CA MET A 19 -9.65 12.00 -5.30
C MET A 19 -9.24 10.69 -5.97
N VAL A 20 -8.33 9.91 -5.36
CA VAL A 20 -7.90 8.60 -5.88
C VAL A 20 -9.05 7.60 -5.85
N ILE A 21 -9.79 7.53 -4.74
CA ILE A 21 -10.96 6.63 -4.60
C ILE A 21 -12.06 6.99 -5.61
N GLU A 22 -12.38 8.28 -5.76
CA GLU A 22 -13.41 8.72 -6.70
C GLU A 22 -12.98 8.47 -8.16
N ARG A 23 -11.68 8.65 -8.47
CA ARG A 23 -11.14 8.27 -9.78
C ARG A 23 -11.26 6.76 -10.02
N ALA A 24 -10.94 5.94 -9.03
CA ALA A 24 -11.06 4.49 -9.14
C ALA A 24 -12.52 4.07 -9.42
N LYS A 25 -13.49 4.64 -8.70
CA LYS A 25 -14.91 4.36 -8.92
C LYS A 25 -15.42 4.80 -10.30
N ARG A 26 -15.01 5.98 -10.75
CA ARG A 26 -15.54 6.60 -11.97
C ARG A 26 -14.90 6.03 -13.24
N ASP A 27 -13.58 5.89 -13.26
CA ASP A 27 -12.83 5.60 -14.49
C ASP A 27 -12.36 4.12 -14.55
N PHE A 28 -12.35 3.44 -13.41
CA PHE A 28 -11.74 2.10 -13.21
C PHE A 28 -12.58 1.11 -12.34
N PRO A 29 -13.92 1.08 -12.45
CA PRO A 29 -14.77 0.32 -11.51
C PRO A 29 -14.50 -1.19 -11.47
N ASP A 30 -14.01 -1.78 -12.56
CA ASP A 30 -13.64 -3.19 -12.64
C ASP A 30 -12.11 -3.42 -12.65
N ASP A 31 -11.34 -2.35 -12.81
CA ASP A 31 -9.89 -2.41 -12.98
C ASP A 31 -9.13 -2.29 -11.65
N ILE A 32 -9.70 -1.62 -10.64
CA ILE A 32 -9.12 -1.48 -9.29
C ILE A 32 -9.89 -2.35 -8.29
N ALA A 33 -9.18 -3.25 -7.62
CA ALA A 33 -9.77 -4.17 -6.66
C ALA A 33 -9.96 -3.54 -5.28
N LEU A 34 -8.90 -2.91 -4.76
CA LEU A 34 -8.90 -2.26 -3.45
C LEU A 34 -7.85 -1.15 -3.38
N ILE A 35 -8.08 -0.21 -2.47
CA ILE A 35 -7.12 0.84 -2.10
C ILE A 35 -6.96 0.78 -0.58
N GLY A 36 -5.71 0.77 -0.11
CA GLY A 36 -5.40 0.82 1.30
C GLY A 36 -4.32 1.85 1.63
N LEU A 37 -4.33 2.32 2.87
CA LEU A 37 -3.37 3.26 3.44
C LEU A 37 -2.31 2.51 4.25
N THR A 38 -1.04 2.84 3.99
CA THR A 38 0.11 2.33 4.74
C THR A 38 1.06 3.47 5.16
N GLY A 39 2.24 3.12 5.64
CA GLY A 39 3.32 4.06 5.92
C GLY A 39 3.07 4.98 7.11
N SER A 40 3.79 6.11 7.12
CA SER A 40 3.79 7.06 8.24
C SER A 40 2.42 7.66 8.52
N PHE A 41 1.63 7.89 7.47
CA PHE A 41 0.29 8.45 7.58
C PHE A 41 -0.71 7.46 8.22
N ARG A 42 -0.51 6.15 8.00
CA ARG A 42 -1.27 5.08 8.67
C ARG A 42 -0.93 4.96 10.15
N THR A 43 0.35 5.04 10.51
CA THR A 43 0.79 4.90 11.92
C THR A 43 0.57 6.16 12.75
N GLY A 44 0.35 7.31 12.09
CA GLY A 44 0.25 8.61 12.75
C GLY A 44 1.61 9.26 13.04
N ASP A 45 2.69 8.58 12.67
CA ASP A 45 4.10 8.99 12.83
C ASP A 45 4.62 9.71 11.58
N PHE A 46 3.83 10.66 11.08
CA PHE A 46 4.18 11.47 9.92
C PHE A 46 4.67 12.86 10.35
N HIS A 47 5.50 13.46 9.49
CA HIS A 47 6.15 14.74 9.70
C HIS A 47 5.88 15.68 8.51
N GLU A 48 6.42 16.90 8.55
CA GLU A 48 6.10 17.98 7.60
C GLU A 48 6.37 17.62 6.13
N LYS A 49 7.32 16.72 5.87
CA LYS A 49 7.69 16.25 4.53
C LYS A 49 7.30 14.79 4.27
N SER A 50 6.49 14.20 5.14
CA SER A 50 5.93 12.87 4.87
C SER A 50 4.97 12.94 3.70
N ASP A 51 5.13 11.99 2.79
CA ASP A 51 4.26 11.72 1.67
C ASP A 51 3.05 10.86 2.08
N LEU A 52 2.32 10.38 1.08
CA LEU A 52 1.14 9.54 1.24
C LEU A 52 1.39 8.20 0.54
N ASP A 53 1.47 7.14 1.34
CA ASP A 53 1.65 5.78 0.84
C ASP A 53 0.30 5.07 0.65
N LEU A 54 -0.06 4.79 -0.61
CA LEU A 54 -1.22 3.98 -0.96
C LEU A 54 -0.82 2.65 -1.58
N ILE A 55 -1.48 1.58 -1.16
CA ILE A 55 -1.47 0.30 -1.87
C ILE A 55 -2.74 0.23 -2.72
N ILE A 56 -2.56 0.37 -4.04
CA ILE A 56 -3.64 0.31 -5.02
C ILE A 56 -3.53 -1.01 -5.76
N VAL A 57 -4.43 -1.95 -5.53
CA VAL A 57 -4.36 -3.27 -6.17
C VAL A 57 -5.24 -3.28 -7.40
N ASN A 58 -4.65 -3.54 -8.57
CA ASN A 58 -5.35 -3.61 -9.84
C ASN A 58 -5.64 -5.06 -10.26
N ASN A 59 -6.73 -5.24 -11.01
CA ASN A 59 -7.13 -6.51 -11.63
C ASN A 59 -6.71 -6.61 -13.10
N THR A 60 -6.57 -5.48 -13.79
CA THR A 60 -6.34 -5.43 -15.23
C THR A 60 -5.15 -4.55 -15.57
N GLN A 61 -4.69 -4.65 -16.82
CA GLN A 61 -3.66 -3.75 -17.35
C GLN A 61 -4.15 -2.28 -17.41
N LYS A 62 -5.43 -2.05 -17.71
CA LYS A 62 -6.04 -0.71 -17.73
C LYS A 62 -5.95 -0.02 -16.37
N GLY A 63 -5.98 -0.79 -15.27
CA GLY A 63 -5.84 -0.24 -13.92
C GLY A 63 -4.57 0.59 -13.70
N TRP A 64 -3.49 0.32 -14.44
CA TRP A 64 -2.25 1.11 -14.35
C TRP A 64 -2.43 2.58 -14.76
N GLU A 65 -3.45 2.91 -15.56
CA GLU A 65 -3.73 4.29 -15.99
C GLU A 65 -4.19 5.20 -14.82
N ILE A 66 -4.52 4.63 -13.65
CA ILE A 66 -4.75 5.42 -12.43
C ILE A 66 -3.47 6.08 -11.91
N SER A 67 -2.30 5.55 -12.31
CA SER A 67 -1.03 5.98 -11.76
C SER A 67 -0.73 7.44 -12.08
N ALA A 68 -0.12 8.14 -11.13
CA ALA A 68 0.28 9.53 -11.27
C ALA A 68 1.45 9.82 -10.34
N CYS A 69 2.47 10.51 -10.86
CA CYS A 69 3.59 11.01 -10.08
C CYS A 69 3.58 12.55 -10.16
N PHE A 70 3.58 13.23 -9.03
CA PHE A 70 3.53 14.70 -8.98
C PHE A 70 4.22 15.24 -7.72
N ILE A 71 4.58 16.52 -7.75
CA ILE A 71 5.13 17.25 -6.60
C ILE A 71 4.09 18.26 -6.12
N LEU A 72 3.85 18.30 -4.80
CA LEU A 72 2.97 19.28 -4.16
C LEU A 72 3.59 19.73 -2.84
N ASP A 73 3.82 21.05 -2.69
CA ASP A 73 4.47 21.68 -1.52
C ASP A 73 5.85 21.06 -1.16
N ASP A 74 6.67 20.82 -2.18
CA ASP A 74 7.97 20.12 -2.13
C ASP A 74 7.91 18.69 -1.54
N VAL A 75 6.76 18.02 -1.63
CA VAL A 75 6.62 16.59 -1.33
C VAL A 75 6.29 15.87 -2.64
N GLY A 76 7.05 14.82 -2.94
CA GLY A 76 6.77 13.93 -4.05
C GLY A 76 5.67 12.95 -3.68
N TYR A 77 4.72 12.75 -4.59
CA TYR A 77 3.65 11.76 -4.47
C TYR A 77 3.79 10.78 -5.63
N ASP A 78 3.90 9.50 -5.30
CA ASP A 78 3.91 8.41 -6.27
C ASP A 78 2.68 7.52 -6.06
N ILE A 79 1.68 7.71 -6.92
CA ILE A 79 0.45 6.94 -6.92
C ILE A 79 0.60 5.88 -8.01
N TYR A 80 0.77 4.61 -7.63
CA TYR A 80 0.94 3.51 -8.58
C TYR A 80 0.35 2.20 -8.09
N CYS A 81 0.15 1.27 -9.00
CA CYS A 81 -0.45 -0.02 -8.67
C CYS A 81 0.54 -1.00 -8.01
N THR A 82 0.00 -1.80 -7.10
CA THR A 82 0.64 -2.92 -6.42
C THR A 82 -0.09 -4.21 -6.83
N PRO A 83 0.32 -4.88 -7.91
CA PRO A 83 -0.42 -6.01 -8.46
C PRO A 83 -0.46 -7.22 -7.54
N TRP A 84 -1.54 -8.01 -7.68
CA TRP A 84 -1.74 -9.26 -6.94
C TRP A 84 -0.57 -10.24 -7.06
N GLU A 85 -0.20 -10.59 -8.30
CA GLU A 85 0.63 -11.76 -8.58
C GLU A 85 2.13 -11.52 -8.39
N THR A 86 2.57 -10.27 -8.49
CA THR A 86 3.97 -9.90 -8.25
C THR A 86 4.12 -9.34 -6.85
N ARG A 87 3.71 -8.09 -6.61
CA ARG A 87 4.03 -7.39 -5.36
C ARG A 87 3.28 -7.96 -4.14
N ILE A 88 1.96 -8.12 -4.20
CA ILE A 88 1.19 -8.65 -3.05
C ILE A 88 1.59 -10.10 -2.75
N ASN A 89 1.78 -10.92 -3.78
CA ASN A 89 2.22 -12.29 -3.63
C ASN A 89 3.61 -12.39 -2.99
N ASP A 90 4.58 -11.59 -3.44
CA ASP A 90 5.94 -11.55 -2.88
C ASP A 90 5.93 -11.11 -1.40
N GLN A 91 5.15 -10.08 -1.06
CA GLN A 91 4.95 -9.65 0.33
C GLN A 91 4.37 -10.79 1.18
N ALA A 92 3.35 -11.48 0.67
CA ALA A 92 2.72 -12.60 1.35
C ALA A 92 3.64 -13.84 1.47
N ASN A 93 4.70 -13.91 0.67
CA ASN A 93 5.70 -14.96 0.75
C ASN A 93 6.94 -14.59 1.57
N LEU A 94 7.05 -13.34 2.02
CA LEU A 94 8.24 -12.71 2.61
C LEU A 94 9.42 -12.60 1.63
N ASP A 95 9.15 -12.65 0.32
CA ASP A 95 10.14 -12.44 -0.73
C ASP A 95 10.35 -10.94 -1.04
N SER A 96 9.47 -10.08 -0.51
CA SER A 96 9.62 -8.62 -0.51
C SER A 96 9.85 -8.08 0.90
N PRO A 97 10.73 -7.08 1.10
CA PRO A 97 10.87 -6.40 2.38
C PRO A 97 9.64 -5.55 2.76
N MET A 98 8.74 -5.28 1.82
CA MET A 98 7.58 -4.39 2.00
C MET A 98 6.37 -5.09 2.63
N VAL A 99 6.60 -6.10 3.49
CA VAL A 99 5.52 -6.91 4.08
C VAL A 99 4.55 -6.09 4.96
N SER A 100 5.02 -5.01 5.59
CA SER A 100 4.18 -4.09 6.36
C SER A 100 3.06 -3.48 5.52
N GLY A 101 3.31 -3.25 4.23
CA GLY A 101 2.30 -2.80 3.25
C GLY A 101 1.14 -3.78 3.04
N LEU A 102 1.28 -5.04 3.47
CA LEU A 102 0.23 -6.06 3.43
C LEU A 102 -0.41 -6.29 4.81
N VAL A 103 0.42 -6.51 5.83
CA VAL A 103 -0.07 -6.91 7.17
C VAL A 103 -0.75 -5.78 7.93
N ASP A 104 -0.24 -4.55 7.81
CA ASP A 104 -0.76 -3.39 8.55
C ASP A 104 -1.73 -2.53 7.74
N LEU A 105 -2.00 -2.91 6.48
CA LEU A 105 -2.77 -2.11 5.54
C LEU A 105 -4.16 -1.77 6.07
N LYS A 106 -4.47 -0.46 6.13
CA LYS A 106 -5.82 0.01 6.41
C LYS A 106 -6.59 0.12 5.10
N ILE A 107 -7.53 -0.79 4.88
CA ILE A 107 -8.36 -0.78 3.67
C ILE A 107 -9.29 0.44 3.71
N LEU A 108 -9.31 1.20 2.62
CA LEU A 108 -10.11 2.42 2.46
C LEU A 108 -11.22 2.26 1.41
N TYR A 109 -10.98 1.45 0.38
CA TYR A 109 -11.92 1.16 -0.69
C TYR A 109 -11.76 -0.28 -1.17
N VAL A 110 -12.88 -0.89 -1.54
CA VAL A 110 -12.95 -2.20 -2.17
C VAL A 110 -14.05 -2.15 -3.22
N ALA A 111 -13.75 -2.61 -4.44
CA ALA A 111 -14.74 -2.65 -5.51
C ALA A 111 -15.78 -3.76 -5.31
N LYS A 112 -15.37 -4.94 -4.84
CA LYS A 112 -16.21 -6.13 -4.64
C LYS A 112 -15.83 -6.89 -3.38
N PRO A 113 -16.80 -7.47 -2.62
CA PRO A 113 -16.52 -8.20 -1.39
C PRO A 113 -15.48 -9.34 -1.55
N GLU A 114 -15.48 -10.05 -2.69
CA GLU A 114 -14.53 -11.13 -2.96
C GLU A 114 -13.05 -10.71 -2.89
N TYR A 115 -12.76 -9.43 -3.13
CA TYR A 115 -11.39 -8.91 -3.07
C TYR A 115 -10.89 -8.79 -1.63
N ILE A 116 -11.79 -8.67 -0.64
CA ILE A 116 -11.41 -8.75 0.77
C ILE A 116 -10.97 -10.15 1.14
N ASP A 117 -11.72 -11.18 0.73
CA ASP A 117 -11.36 -12.56 1.03
C ASP A 117 -10.05 -12.94 0.36
N LYS A 118 -9.88 -12.55 -0.91
CA LYS A 118 -8.62 -12.71 -1.64
C LYS A 118 -7.47 -12.00 -0.91
N PHE A 119 -7.63 -10.74 -0.54
CA PHE A 119 -6.60 -9.99 0.17
C PHE A 119 -6.24 -10.60 1.53
N ASN A 120 -7.25 -11.02 2.31
CA ASN A 120 -7.05 -11.66 3.60
C ASN A 120 -6.30 -12.99 3.47
N SER A 121 -6.48 -13.74 2.38
CA SER A 121 -5.69 -14.96 2.12
C SER A 121 -4.19 -14.65 2.02
N TYR A 122 -3.80 -13.58 1.32
CA TYR A 122 -2.41 -13.13 1.22
C TYR A 122 -1.89 -12.65 2.58
N ARG A 123 -2.67 -11.82 3.28
CA ARG A 123 -2.31 -11.31 4.60
C ARG A 123 -2.08 -12.44 5.61
N ASN A 124 -2.99 -13.40 5.68
CA ASN A 124 -2.89 -14.53 6.61
C ASN A 124 -1.65 -15.38 6.30
N ARG A 125 -1.37 -15.65 5.02
CA ARG A 125 -0.14 -16.35 4.62
C ARG A 125 1.13 -15.61 5.08
N ALA A 126 1.15 -14.29 4.97
CA ALA A 126 2.27 -13.48 5.46
C ALA A 126 2.41 -13.59 6.99
N LEU A 127 1.30 -13.46 7.72
CA LEU A 127 1.26 -13.56 9.18
C LEU A 127 1.71 -14.93 9.69
N GLU A 128 1.25 -16.01 9.06
CA GLU A 128 1.68 -17.38 9.38
C GLU A 128 3.18 -17.57 9.18
N LYS A 129 3.75 -17.00 8.10
CA LYS A 129 5.19 -17.03 7.87
C LYS A 129 5.96 -16.20 8.89
N LEU A 130 5.45 -15.03 9.27
CA LEU A 130 6.06 -14.15 10.28
C LEU A 130 6.00 -14.73 11.69
N ALA A 131 5.00 -15.57 11.99
CA ALA A 131 4.88 -16.25 13.27
C ALA A 131 5.93 -17.36 13.49
N LYS A 132 6.64 -17.78 12.43
CA LYS A 132 7.72 -18.76 12.56
C LYS A 132 8.91 -18.15 13.31
N PRO A 133 9.62 -18.94 14.14
CA PRO A 133 10.83 -18.47 14.82
C PRO A 133 11.86 -17.94 13.83
N ILE A 134 12.63 -16.94 14.28
CA ILE A 134 13.80 -16.48 13.52
C ILE A 134 14.78 -17.65 13.39
N GLY A 135 15.15 -17.97 12.16
CA GLY A 135 16.01 -19.11 11.87
C GLY A 135 16.68 -19.03 10.50
N LYS A 136 17.15 -20.18 10.02
CA LYS A 136 17.88 -20.31 8.75
C LYS A 136 17.14 -19.67 7.58
N ASP A 137 15.84 -19.91 7.45
CA ASP A 137 15.02 -19.36 6.37
C ASP A 137 15.00 -17.81 6.39
N CYS A 138 14.99 -17.19 7.58
CA CYS A 138 15.04 -15.73 7.72
C CYS A 138 16.37 -15.17 7.21
N ILE A 139 17.47 -15.83 7.60
CA ILE A 139 18.83 -15.44 7.18
C ILE A 139 19.00 -15.60 5.67
N GLU A 140 18.49 -16.69 5.09
CA GLU A 140 18.55 -16.94 3.65
C GLU A 140 17.77 -15.89 2.86
N ARG A 141 16.57 -15.50 3.31
CA ARG A 141 15.81 -14.39 2.70
C ARG A 141 16.56 -13.07 2.81
N ALA A 142 17.12 -12.75 3.98
CA ALA A 142 17.89 -11.52 4.19
C ALA A 142 19.12 -11.44 3.27
N ARG A 143 19.85 -12.55 3.08
CA ARG A 143 21.02 -12.61 2.20
C ARG A 143 20.70 -12.25 0.74
N LYS A 144 19.53 -12.64 0.24
CA LYS A 144 19.09 -12.29 -1.13
C LYS A 144 18.96 -10.78 -1.33
N LEU A 145 18.72 -10.01 -0.28
CA LEU A 145 18.55 -8.56 -0.32
C LEU A 145 19.87 -7.78 -0.11
N ILE A 146 20.92 -8.45 0.38
CA ILE A 146 22.24 -7.84 0.65
C ILE A 146 23.20 -8.05 -0.54
N ALA A 147 22.97 -9.09 -1.36
CA ALA A 147 23.85 -9.47 -2.47
C ALA A 147 23.61 -8.70 -3.79
N THR A 148 22.71 -7.73 -3.79
CA THR A 148 22.47 -6.75 -4.87
C THR A 148 23.28 -5.48 -4.65
#